data_AF-A0A7S2Y7W7-F1
#
_entry.id   AF-A0A7S2Y7W7-F1
#
_cell.length_a   1.000
_cell.length_b   1.000
_cell.length_c   1.000
_cell.angle_alpha   90.00
_cell.angle_beta   90.00
_cell.angle_gamma   90.00
#
_symmetry.space_group_name_H-M   'P 1'
#
loop_
_entity.id
_entity.type
_entity.pdbx_description
1 polymer ?
#
loop_
_entity_poly.entity_id
_entity_poly.type
_entity_poly.pdbx_seq_one_letter_code
_entity_poly.pdbx_strand_id
1 'polypeptide(L)'
;MSSKVVPKNHPNKKGSKCDHREKLWNMRYSELVQYQLEKGDCLVPAEYKENYPLGLWVRNQRKQYKLAKTGKYTYITEERIRLLTDLGFEWDPFNTEWNERYSELVEFYHKNGTTIVPQKSDQNLKLARWVVKQRHQYKLLKEKGQSQMTPERIELLEKINFRWAPFDAEWMSRYKELKKHYEKHGNCLIEKENKNLSTWTDTQRRQYKLLQLNESSHMTKQRIRLLEQLNFEWTVSDAKWKARFVELGRYVRRNGLGTVPGQSETKYRGLVRWVSQQQKWHHTNRLNKERFELLNLLAFPWEPEK
;
A
#
# COMPACT_ATOMS: atom_id res chain seq x y z
N MET A 1 69.05 58.85 34.55
CA MET A 1 68.75 57.39 34.48
C MET A 1 67.53 57.11 35.34
N SER A 2 66.71 56.14 34.90
CA SER A 2 65.52 55.52 35.56
C SER A 2 64.25 56.39 35.70
N SER A 3 63.15 56.11 34.96
CA SER A 3 62.16 55.01 35.13
C SER A 3 61.39 55.10 36.46
N LYS A 4 60.07 54.89 36.64
CA LYS A 4 58.86 54.44 35.91
C LYS A 4 57.65 54.95 36.77
N VAL A 5 56.36 55.03 36.41
CA VAL A 5 55.35 54.00 36.02
C VAL A 5 54.05 54.75 35.67
N VAL A 6 53.33 54.36 34.61
CA VAL A 6 51.90 54.70 34.38
C VAL A 6 51.11 53.39 34.28
N PRO A 7 49.89 53.27 34.85
CA PRO A 7 49.15 52.00 34.92
C PRO A 7 48.51 51.61 33.57
N LYS A 8 48.49 50.30 33.30
CA LYS A 8 47.89 49.70 32.11
C LYS A 8 46.36 49.65 32.21
N ASN A 9 45.69 50.22 31.23
CA ASN A 9 44.29 49.95 30.90
C ASN A 9 44.14 48.53 30.32
N HIS A 10 43.09 47.81 30.71
CA HIS A 10 42.65 46.56 30.08
C HIS A 10 41.33 46.80 29.35
N PRO A 11 41.24 46.58 28.02
CA PRO A 11 39.99 46.68 27.30
C PRO A 11 39.23 45.34 27.34
N ASN A 12 37.97 45.45 27.73
CA ASN A 12 36.96 44.41 27.84
C ASN A 12 36.53 43.91 26.45
N LYS A 13 36.72 42.61 26.13
CA LYS A 13 36.31 41.99 24.85
C LYS A 13 35.06 41.10 25.05
N LYS A 14 33.87 41.64 24.76
CA LYS A 14 32.60 40.88 24.60
C LYS A 14 31.83 41.24 23.31
N GLY A 15 32.53 41.42 22.18
CA GLY A 15 31.94 41.91 20.92
C GLY A 15 31.91 40.98 19.70
N SER A 16 32.36 39.72 19.77
CA SER A 16 32.74 38.99 18.53
C SER A 16 31.78 37.89 18.02
N LYS A 17 30.99 37.24 18.88
CA LYS A 17 30.14 36.09 18.44
C LYS A 17 28.78 36.47 17.86
N CYS A 18 28.21 37.61 18.26
CA CYS A 18 26.86 38.02 17.84
C CYS A 18 26.83 38.56 16.40
N ASP A 19 27.87 39.29 16.01
CA ASP A 19 28.05 39.87 14.67
C ASP A 19 28.22 38.79 13.57
N HIS A 20 28.94 37.71 13.87
CA HIS A 20 29.17 36.64 12.88
C HIS A 20 27.90 35.87 12.52
N ARG A 21 26.99 35.62 13.48
CA ARG A 21 25.72 34.93 13.22
C ARG A 21 24.77 35.77 12.38
N GLU A 22 24.76 37.09 12.59
CA GLU A 22 23.95 38.01 11.82
C GLU A 22 24.45 38.09 10.36
N LYS A 23 25.76 38.23 10.17
CA LYS A 23 26.39 38.19 8.85
C LYS A 23 26.08 36.90 8.09
N LEU A 24 26.16 35.75 8.76
CA LEU A 24 25.84 34.46 8.15
C LEU A 24 24.35 34.35 7.78
N TRP A 25 23.45 34.87 8.63
CA TRP A 25 22.02 34.89 8.30
C TRP A 25 21.74 35.77 7.09
N ASN A 26 22.29 36.99 7.05
CA ASN A 26 22.13 37.91 5.92
C ASN A 26 22.69 37.31 4.62
N MET A 27 23.86 36.66 4.67
CA MET A 27 24.43 35.95 3.51
C MET A 27 23.47 34.88 2.97
N ARG A 28 22.92 34.04 3.86
CA ARG A 28 21.97 32.98 3.46
C ARG A 28 20.64 33.53 2.96
N TYR A 29 20.19 34.66 3.53
CA TYR A 29 19.01 35.37 3.05
C TYR A 29 19.24 35.91 1.63
N SER A 30 20.38 36.55 1.35
CA SER A 30 20.72 37.00 0.00
C SER A 30 20.81 35.85 -1.01
N GLU A 31 21.37 34.70 -0.61
CA GLU A 31 21.38 33.49 -1.44
C GLU A 31 19.97 32.96 -1.74
N LEU A 32 19.05 33.05 -0.77
CA LEU A 32 17.63 32.69 -0.99
C LEU A 32 16.93 33.66 -1.94
N VAL A 33 17.20 34.97 -1.83
CA VAL A 33 16.67 35.97 -2.77
C VAL A 33 17.14 35.66 -4.19
N GLN A 34 18.42 35.35 -4.36
CA GLN A 34 18.96 34.96 -5.67
C GLN A 34 18.30 33.69 -6.21
N TYR A 35 18.11 32.68 -5.35
CA TYR A 35 17.38 31.46 -5.72
C TYR A 35 15.95 31.78 -6.18
N GLN A 36 15.24 32.65 -5.46
CA GLN A 36 13.87 33.07 -5.79
C GLN A 36 13.79 33.81 -7.13
N LEU A 37 14.77 34.65 -7.45
CA LEU A 37 14.87 35.30 -8.76
C LEU A 37 15.11 34.29 -9.90
N GLU A 38 15.92 33.26 -9.66
CA GLU A 38 16.27 32.27 -10.69
C GLU A 38 15.22 31.19 -10.90
N LYS A 39 14.54 30.76 -9.83
CA LYS A 39 13.59 29.64 -9.84
C LYS A 39 12.13 30.07 -9.78
N GLY A 40 11.87 31.32 -9.37
CA GLY A 40 10.52 31.85 -9.17
C GLY A 40 9.85 31.43 -7.86
N ASP A 41 10.56 30.70 -6.99
CA ASP A 41 10.04 30.23 -5.70
C ASP A 41 11.14 30.15 -4.63
N CYS A 42 10.74 29.92 -3.37
CA CYS A 42 11.65 29.69 -2.24
C CYS A 42 11.75 28.19 -1.85
N LEU A 43 11.41 27.27 -2.74
CA LEU A 43 11.33 25.82 -2.48
C LEU A 43 12.69 25.12 -2.65
N VAL A 44 13.71 25.63 -1.95
CA VAL A 44 15.05 25.07 -1.99
C VAL A 44 15.06 23.60 -1.50
N PRO A 45 15.57 22.64 -2.31
CA PRO A 45 15.72 21.25 -1.90
C PRO A 45 16.62 21.09 -0.67
N ALA A 46 16.30 20.13 0.21
CA ALA A 46 17.11 19.89 1.41
C ALA A 46 18.56 19.47 1.08
N GLU A 47 18.76 18.82 -0.07
CA GLU A 47 20.06 18.41 -0.62
C GLU A 47 20.36 19.19 -1.90
N TYR A 48 20.17 20.51 -1.87
CA TYR A 48 20.46 21.37 -3.02
C TYR A 48 21.96 21.30 -3.36
N LYS A 49 22.31 20.72 -4.53
CA LYS A 49 23.69 20.34 -4.83
C LYS A 49 24.57 21.55 -5.11
N GLU A 50 24.00 22.57 -5.73
CA GLU A 50 24.62 23.81 -6.13
C GLU A 50 24.95 24.69 -4.92
N ASN A 51 24.11 24.63 -3.87
CA ASN A 51 24.36 25.30 -2.59
C ASN A 51 23.75 24.51 -1.43
N TYR A 52 24.47 23.46 -1.01
CA TYR A 52 24.04 22.59 0.10
C TYR A 52 23.81 23.35 1.42
N PRO A 53 24.67 24.33 1.81
CA PRO A 53 24.42 25.16 2.98
C PRO A 53 23.08 25.90 2.98
N LEU A 54 22.62 26.38 1.81
CA LEU A 54 21.33 27.05 1.68
C LEU A 54 20.16 26.09 1.94
N GLY A 55 20.17 24.89 1.35
CA GLY A 55 19.14 23.88 1.57
C GLY A 55 18.99 23.49 3.05
N LEU A 56 20.13 23.33 3.74
CA LEU A 56 20.15 23.10 5.19
C LEU A 56 19.60 24.29 5.98
N TRP A 57 19.97 25.51 5.58
CA TRP A 57 19.52 26.73 6.24
C TRP A 57 18.01 26.93 6.11
N VAL A 58 17.44 26.76 4.91
CA VAL A 58 16.00 26.82 4.63
C VAL A 58 15.23 25.80 5.49
N ARG A 59 15.72 24.56 5.56
CA ARG A 59 15.15 23.52 6.43
C ARG A 59 15.13 23.96 7.91
N ASN A 60 16.21 24.59 8.37
CA ASN A 60 16.30 25.09 9.73
C ASN A 60 15.36 26.26 9.99
N GLN A 61 15.15 27.19 9.04
CA GLN A 61 14.18 28.28 9.18
C GLN A 61 12.76 27.74 9.40
N ARG A 62 12.31 26.77 8.57
CA ARG A 62 11.01 26.11 8.74
C ARG A 62 10.87 25.45 10.12
N LYS A 63 11.91 24.76 10.58
CA LYS A 63 11.95 24.16 11.93
C LYS A 63 11.81 25.22 13.02
N GLN A 64 12.54 26.33 12.93
CA GLN A 64 12.48 27.40 13.92
C GLN A 64 11.11 28.09 13.95
N TYR A 65 10.52 28.35 12.80
CA TYR A 65 9.17 28.92 12.71
C TYR A 65 8.12 28.02 13.37
N LYS A 66 8.21 26.69 13.18
CA LYS A 66 7.34 25.74 13.89
C LYS A 66 7.51 25.80 15.41
N LEU A 67 8.74 25.99 15.90
CA LEU A 67 8.99 26.20 17.33
C LEU A 67 8.34 27.50 17.81
N ALA A 68 8.53 28.61 17.06
CA ALA A 68 7.90 29.90 17.33
C ALA A 68 6.37 29.78 17.46
N LYS A 69 5.71 29.14 16.48
CA LYS A 69 4.24 28.93 16.47
C LYS A 69 3.72 28.07 17.61
N THR A 70 4.55 27.18 18.17
CA THR A 70 4.18 26.30 19.29
C THR A 70 4.60 26.86 20.64
N GLY A 71 5.04 28.13 20.70
CA GLY A 71 5.50 28.79 21.92
C GLY A 71 6.80 28.21 22.51
N LYS A 72 7.52 27.39 21.73
CA LYS A 72 8.80 26.80 22.14
C LYS A 72 9.94 27.78 21.87
N TYR A 73 11.02 27.64 22.65
CA TYR A 73 12.22 28.44 22.44
C TYR A 73 12.72 28.31 20.99
N THR A 74 13.01 29.45 20.39
CA THR A 74 13.51 29.58 19.03
C THR A 74 14.50 30.74 18.93
N TYR A 75 15.39 30.69 17.94
CA TYR A 75 16.29 31.80 17.61
C TYR A 75 15.80 32.64 16.42
N ILE A 76 14.69 32.27 15.78
CA ILE A 76 14.13 33.09 14.71
C ILE A 76 13.40 34.29 15.33
N THR A 77 13.69 35.48 14.82
CA THR A 77 13.08 36.72 15.29
C THR A 77 11.87 37.07 14.42
N GLU A 78 10.94 37.87 14.94
CA GLU A 78 9.78 38.37 14.16
C GLU A 78 10.23 39.08 12.87
N GLU A 79 11.34 39.82 12.93
CA GLU A 79 11.89 40.48 11.75
C GLU A 79 12.31 39.51 10.65
N ARG A 80 12.97 38.41 11.02
CA ARG A 80 13.36 37.37 10.07
C ARG A 80 12.15 36.64 9.49
N ILE A 81 11.10 36.46 10.30
CA ILE A 81 9.84 35.91 9.84
C ILE A 81 9.21 36.83 8.80
N ARG A 82 9.16 38.14 9.06
CA ARG A 82 8.64 39.15 8.11
C ARG A 82 9.41 39.13 6.81
N LEU A 83 10.74 39.29 6.84
CA LEU A 83 11.59 39.29 5.65
C LEU A 83 11.39 38.04 4.78
N LEU A 84 11.35 36.86 5.40
CA LEU A 84 11.11 35.62 4.67
C LEU A 84 9.68 35.55 4.11
N THR A 85 8.68 35.97 4.88
CA THR A 85 7.28 35.99 4.42
C THR A 85 7.09 36.94 3.24
N ASP A 86 7.67 38.13 3.28
CA ASP A 86 7.61 39.14 2.21
C ASP A 86 8.30 38.66 0.92
N LEU A 87 9.32 37.82 1.05
CA LEU A 87 9.99 37.15 -0.08
C LEU A 87 9.12 36.04 -0.72
N GLY A 88 8.00 35.67 -0.10
CA GLY A 88 7.16 34.55 -0.52
C GLY A 88 7.66 33.18 -0.01
N PHE A 89 8.36 33.15 1.13
CA PHE A 89 8.86 31.91 1.71
C PHE A 89 7.74 31.03 2.26
N GLU A 90 7.53 29.87 1.64
CA GLU A 90 6.59 28.87 2.13
C GLU A 90 7.15 28.12 3.34
N TRP A 91 6.50 28.33 4.50
CA TRP A 91 6.91 27.81 5.80
C TRP A 91 6.55 26.34 5.99
N ASP A 92 5.47 25.85 5.36
CA ASP A 92 5.07 24.44 5.41
C ASP A 92 4.59 23.93 4.04
N PRO A 93 5.50 23.75 3.07
CA PRO A 93 5.14 23.39 1.71
C PRO A 93 4.45 22.02 1.61
N PHE A 94 4.76 21.10 2.53
CA PHE A 94 4.11 19.79 2.58
C PHE A 94 2.67 19.87 3.07
N ASN A 95 2.34 20.83 3.94
CA ASN A 95 0.97 21.06 4.34
C ASN A 95 0.19 21.83 3.28
N THR A 96 0.82 22.80 2.61
CA THR A 96 0.22 23.50 1.46
C THR A 96 -0.16 22.53 0.35
N GLU A 97 0.76 21.66 -0.10
CA GLU A 97 0.45 20.64 -1.13
C GLU A 97 -0.65 19.68 -0.66
N TRP A 98 -0.65 19.29 0.61
CA TRP A 98 -1.71 18.42 1.15
C TRP A 98 -3.07 19.11 1.13
N ASN A 99 -3.13 20.39 1.52
CA ASN A 99 -4.36 21.18 1.54
C ASN A 99 -4.90 21.41 0.12
N GLU A 100 -4.05 21.71 -0.86
CA GLU A 100 -4.45 21.84 -2.26
C GLU A 100 -5.09 20.53 -2.79
N ARG A 101 -4.42 19.40 -2.57
CA ARG A 101 -4.95 18.08 -2.99
C ARG A 101 -6.21 17.68 -2.22
N TYR A 102 -6.32 18.09 -0.97
CA TYR A 102 -7.53 17.91 -0.19
C TYR A 102 -8.68 18.76 -0.77
N SER A 103 -8.45 20.01 -1.13
CA SER A 103 -9.44 20.86 -1.81
C SER A 103 -9.88 20.27 -3.16
N GLU A 104 -8.95 19.78 -3.98
CA GLU A 104 -9.28 19.04 -5.22
C GLU A 104 -10.17 17.81 -4.93
N LEU A 105 -9.91 17.09 -3.83
CA LEU A 105 -10.73 15.94 -3.43
C LEU A 105 -12.13 16.37 -2.97
N VAL A 106 -12.25 17.49 -2.25
CA VAL A 106 -13.53 18.06 -1.81
C VAL A 106 -14.38 18.40 -3.05
N GLU A 107 -13.81 19.11 -4.02
CA GLU A 107 -14.50 19.43 -5.29
C GLU A 107 -14.90 18.16 -6.05
N PHE A 108 -13.99 17.18 -6.12
CA PHE A 108 -14.29 15.89 -6.74
C PHE A 108 -15.46 15.19 -6.02
N TYR A 109 -15.48 15.21 -4.69
CA TYR A 109 -16.55 14.62 -3.88
C TYR A 109 -17.89 15.32 -4.12
N HIS A 110 -17.93 16.65 -4.13
CA HIS A 110 -19.16 17.40 -4.44
C HIS A 110 -19.68 17.09 -5.85
N LYS A 111 -18.79 16.93 -6.83
CA LYS A 111 -19.18 16.63 -8.22
C LYS A 111 -19.65 15.19 -8.43
N ASN A 112 -19.03 14.21 -7.75
CA ASN A 112 -19.22 12.78 -8.06
C ASN A 112 -19.93 11.99 -6.94
N GLY A 113 -20.13 12.59 -5.76
CA GLY A 113 -20.70 11.93 -4.58
C GLY A 113 -19.82 10.83 -3.97
N THR A 114 -18.55 10.73 -4.37
CA THR A 114 -17.63 9.67 -3.94
C THR A 114 -16.19 10.18 -3.84
N THR A 115 -15.40 9.56 -2.94
CA THR A 115 -13.95 9.79 -2.83
C THR A 115 -13.12 8.69 -3.52
N ILE A 116 -13.78 7.84 -4.33
CA ILE A 116 -13.12 6.84 -5.17
C ILE A 116 -12.76 7.50 -6.49
N VAL A 117 -11.53 8.02 -6.57
CA VAL A 117 -11.01 8.71 -7.76
C VAL A 117 -10.48 7.68 -8.78
N PRO A 118 -11.01 7.63 -10.01
CA PRO A 118 -10.53 6.72 -11.06
C PRO A 118 -9.12 7.04 -11.53
N GLN A 119 -8.33 6.00 -11.84
CA GLN A 119 -6.95 6.13 -12.36
C GLN A 119 -6.86 6.16 -13.90
N LYS A 120 -7.98 6.33 -14.62
CA LYS A 120 -8.06 6.07 -16.07
C LYS A 120 -7.84 7.30 -16.97
N SER A 121 -7.60 8.50 -16.43
CA SER A 121 -7.33 9.70 -17.22
C SER A 121 -6.27 10.60 -16.58
N ASP A 122 -5.54 11.36 -17.41
CA ASP A 122 -4.50 12.30 -16.96
C ASP A 122 -5.03 13.36 -15.99
N GLN A 123 -6.28 13.79 -16.18
CA GLN A 123 -6.89 14.87 -15.41
C GLN A 123 -6.98 14.57 -13.90
N ASN A 124 -7.18 13.30 -13.53
CA ASN A 124 -7.34 12.90 -12.11
C ASN A 124 -6.18 12.04 -11.60
N LEU A 125 -5.15 11.78 -12.40
CA LEU A 125 -4.10 10.83 -12.04
C LEU A 125 -3.31 11.26 -10.80
N LYS A 126 -3.00 12.56 -10.68
CA LYS A 126 -2.31 13.12 -9.51
C LYS A 126 -3.15 12.97 -8.24
N LEU A 127 -4.42 13.35 -8.31
CA LEU A 127 -5.37 13.21 -7.20
C LEU A 127 -5.57 11.75 -6.79
N ALA A 128 -5.73 10.83 -7.76
CA ALA A 128 -5.90 9.41 -7.50
C ALA A 128 -4.66 8.82 -6.79
N ARG A 129 -3.44 9.18 -7.21
CA ARG A 129 -2.20 8.79 -6.53
C ARG A 129 -2.14 9.35 -5.10
N TRP A 130 -2.53 10.61 -4.92
CA TRP A 130 -2.59 11.24 -3.60
C TRP A 130 -3.57 10.55 -2.66
N VAL A 131 -4.78 10.21 -3.13
CA VAL A 131 -5.79 9.44 -2.39
C VAL A 131 -5.26 8.07 -1.95
N VAL A 132 -4.57 7.37 -2.85
CA VAL A 132 -3.92 6.08 -2.52
C VAL A 132 -2.85 6.27 -1.44
N LYS A 133 -2.03 7.34 -1.53
CA LYS A 133 -1.05 7.69 -0.50
C LYS A 133 -1.71 7.93 0.86
N GLN A 134 -2.86 8.63 0.92
CA GLN A 134 -3.57 8.86 2.19
C GLN A 134 -4.02 7.54 2.83
N ARG A 135 -4.63 6.64 2.05
CA ARG A 135 -5.04 5.31 2.53
C ARG A 135 -3.86 4.49 3.06
N HIS A 136 -2.72 4.55 2.37
CA HIS A 136 -1.49 3.88 2.81
C HIS A 136 -0.96 4.46 4.13
N GLN A 137 -0.88 5.78 4.26
CA GLN A 137 -0.40 6.43 5.49
C GLN A 137 -1.31 6.10 6.68
N TYR A 138 -2.64 6.11 6.50
CA TYR A 138 -3.58 5.69 7.55
C TYR A 138 -3.41 4.23 7.95
N LYS A 139 -3.22 3.34 6.97
CA LYS A 139 -2.91 1.93 7.26
C LYS A 139 -1.63 1.78 8.07
N LEU A 140 -0.55 2.47 7.68
CA LEU A 140 0.71 2.47 8.45
C LEU A 140 0.50 2.98 9.88
N LEU A 141 -0.31 4.03 10.06
CA LEU A 141 -0.66 4.52 11.39
C LEU A 141 -1.35 3.44 12.23
N LYS A 142 -2.32 2.71 11.66
CA LYS A 142 -3.06 1.65 12.37
C LYS A 142 -2.20 0.43 12.67
N GLU A 143 -1.31 0.02 11.77
CA GLU A 143 -0.51 -1.20 11.92
C GLU A 143 0.79 -0.97 12.71
N LYS A 144 1.43 0.18 12.55
CA LYS A 144 2.78 0.47 13.09
C LYS A 144 2.82 1.65 14.06
N GLY A 145 1.72 2.39 14.22
CA GLY A 145 1.67 3.58 15.07
C GLY A 145 2.43 4.80 14.54
N GLN A 146 3.06 4.71 13.37
CA GLN A 146 3.90 5.78 12.80
C GLN A 146 3.56 6.04 11.33
N SER A 147 3.26 7.30 11.00
CA SER A 147 2.99 7.76 9.63
C SER A 147 3.04 9.29 9.53
N GLN A 148 2.89 9.83 8.32
CA GLN A 148 2.69 11.27 8.06
C GLN A 148 1.20 11.71 8.15
N MET A 149 0.31 10.80 8.54
CA MET A 149 -1.10 11.08 8.77
C MET A 149 -1.28 11.68 10.16
N THR A 150 -1.80 12.91 10.25
CA THR A 150 -2.10 13.58 11.53
C THR A 150 -3.59 13.42 11.88
N PRO A 151 -3.97 13.57 13.17
CA PRO A 151 -5.37 13.54 13.59
C PRO A 151 -6.25 14.53 12.80
N GLU A 152 -5.75 15.73 12.53
CA GLU A 152 -6.48 16.78 11.81
C GLU A 152 -6.74 16.38 10.36
N ARG A 153 -5.76 15.75 9.70
CA ARG A 153 -5.92 15.22 8.33
C ARG A 153 -6.95 14.11 8.28
N ILE A 154 -7.01 13.26 9.30
CA ILE A 154 -8.02 12.20 9.42
C ILE A 154 -9.40 12.83 9.56
N GLU A 155 -9.56 13.78 10.47
CA GLU A 155 -10.84 14.47 10.69
C GLU A 155 -11.35 15.16 9.42
N LEU A 156 -10.47 15.86 8.69
CA LEU A 156 -10.82 16.49 7.41
C LEU A 156 -11.28 15.46 6.36
N LEU A 157 -10.56 14.35 6.21
CA LEU A 157 -10.95 13.29 5.28
C LEU A 157 -12.27 12.62 5.71
N GLU A 158 -12.50 12.41 6.99
CA GLU A 158 -13.75 11.85 7.50
C GLU A 158 -14.95 12.78 7.27
N LYS A 159 -14.77 14.11 7.35
CA LYS A 159 -15.83 15.10 7.03
C LYS A 159 -16.39 14.96 5.62
N ILE A 160 -15.59 14.51 4.65
CA ILE A 160 -16.02 14.25 3.27
C ILE A 160 -16.34 12.78 3.00
N ASN A 161 -16.66 12.00 4.04
CA ASN A 161 -16.96 10.57 3.95
C ASN A 161 -15.87 9.77 3.22
N PHE A 162 -14.60 10.08 3.51
CA PHE A 162 -13.48 9.41 2.84
C PHE A 162 -13.43 7.91 3.13
N ARG A 163 -13.56 7.10 2.08
CA ARG A 163 -13.44 5.64 2.20
C ARG A 163 -11.96 5.25 2.33
N TRP A 164 -11.55 4.89 3.54
CA TRP A 164 -10.20 4.39 3.82
C TRP A 164 -9.88 3.05 3.16
N ALA A 165 -10.88 2.18 3.04
CA ALA A 165 -10.75 0.84 2.46
C ALA A 165 -11.91 0.53 1.49
N PRO A 166 -12.02 1.27 0.36
CA PRO A 166 -13.20 1.23 -0.51
C PRO A 166 -13.45 -0.14 -1.14
N PHE A 167 -12.40 -0.95 -1.28
CA PHE A 167 -12.46 -2.27 -1.91
C PHE A 167 -12.52 -3.41 -0.89
N ASP A 168 -12.41 -3.16 0.42
CA ASP A 168 -12.48 -4.23 1.42
C ASP A 168 -13.90 -4.73 1.60
N ALA A 169 -14.90 -3.84 1.59
CA ALA A 169 -16.31 -4.23 1.64
C ALA A 169 -16.70 -5.08 0.42
N GLU A 170 -16.27 -4.66 -0.78
CA GLU A 170 -16.48 -5.43 -2.00
C GLU A 170 -15.76 -6.77 -1.95
N TRP A 171 -14.49 -6.80 -1.52
CA TRP A 171 -13.73 -8.03 -1.34
C TRP A 171 -14.44 -8.99 -0.38
N MET A 172 -14.94 -8.49 0.76
CA MET A 172 -15.70 -9.28 1.72
C MET A 172 -17.02 -9.79 1.15
N SER A 173 -17.70 -9.01 0.30
CA SER A 173 -18.90 -9.46 -0.41
C SER A 173 -18.59 -10.64 -1.33
N ARG A 174 -17.53 -10.53 -2.15
CA ARG A 174 -17.08 -11.61 -3.04
C ARG A 174 -16.61 -12.85 -2.28
N TYR A 175 -15.94 -12.64 -1.14
CA TYR A 175 -15.59 -13.73 -0.24
C TYR A 175 -16.83 -14.48 0.28
N LYS A 176 -17.89 -13.76 0.67
CA LYS A 176 -19.17 -14.38 1.08
C LYS A 176 -19.82 -15.16 -0.06
N GLU A 177 -19.80 -14.62 -1.29
CA GLU A 177 -20.27 -15.34 -2.48
C GLU A 177 -19.48 -16.64 -2.72
N LEU A 178 -18.15 -16.58 -2.64
CA LEU A 178 -17.28 -17.75 -2.76
C LEU A 178 -17.55 -18.78 -1.66
N LYS A 179 -17.73 -18.33 -0.40
CA LYS A 179 -18.05 -19.23 0.71
C LYS A 179 -19.35 -19.99 0.48
N LYS A 180 -20.41 -19.31 0.03
CA LYS A 180 -21.69 -19.97 -0.34
C LYS A 180 -21.50 -20.98 -1.47
N HIS A 181 -20.68 -20.65 -2.47
CA HIS A 181 -20.35 -21.59 -3.55
C HIS A 181 -19.59 -22.82 -3.00
N TYR A 182 -18.60 -22.61 -2.14
CA TYR A 182 -17.84 -23.68 -1.51
C TYR A 182 -18.73 -24.61 -0.68
N GLU A 183 -19.64 -24.07 0.12
CA GLU A 183 -20.60 -24.85 0.92
C GLU A 183 -21.48 -25.74 0.03
N LYS A 184 -21.85 -25.27 -1.17
CA LYS A 184 -22.68 -26.03 -2.12
C LYS A 184 -21.88 -27.05 -2.94
N HIS A 185 -20.67 -26.69 -3.38
CA HIS A 185 -19.92 -27.44 -4.40
C HIS A 185 -18.64 -28.11 -3.87
N GLY A 186 -18.23 -27.84 -2.64
CA GLY A 186 -17.05 -28.41 -1.98
C GLY A 186 -15.71 -27.98 -2.56
N ASN A 187 -15.69 -26.99 -3.46
CA ASN A 187 -14.48 -26.47 -4.10
C ASN A 187 -14.65 -24.98 -4.42
N CYS A 188 -13.54 -24.30 -4.73
CA CYS A 188 -13.52 -22.87 -5.08
C CYS A 188 -13.37 -22.60 -6.59
N LEU A 189 -13.71 -23.59 -7.44
CA LEU A 189 -13.64 -23.46 -8.89
C LEU A 189 -14.96 -22.88 -9.42
N ILE A 190 -14.90 -21.64 -9.85
CA ILE A 190 -16.08 -20.92 -10.36
C ILE A 190 -16.22 -21.17 -11.86
N GLU A 191 -17.44 -21.50 -12.28
CA GLU A 191 -17.79 -21.65 -13.70
C GLU A 191 -17.70 -20.30 -14.43
N LYS A 192 -17.31 -20.34 -15.71
CA LYS A 192 -17.07 -19.14 -16.53
C LYS A 192 -18.32 -18.27 -16.71
N GLU A 193 -19.51 -18.84 -16.55
CA GLU A 193 -20.79 -18.13 -16.62
C GLU A 193 -20.92 -17.09 -15.48
N ASN A 194 -20.37 -17.38 -14.29
CA ASN A 194 -20.23 -16.38 -13.23
C ASN A 194 -18.92 -15.60 -13.40
N LYS A 195 -18.88 -14.78 -14.46
CA LYS A 195 -17.70 -14.00 -14.87
C LYS A 195 -17.10 -13.15 -13.75
N ASN A 196 -17.96 -12.56 -12.91
CA ASN A 196 -17.52 -11.66 -11.84
C ASN A 196 -16.75 -12.41 -10.75
N LEU A 197 -17.30 -13.50 -10.21
CA LEU A 197 -16.65 -14.27 -9.16
C LEU A 197 -15.46 -15.07 -9.71
N SER A 198 -15.54 -15.58 -10.95
CA SER A 198 -14.42 -16.24 -11.62
C SER A 198 -13.21 -15.30 -11.74
N THR A 199 -13.42 -14.11 -12.34
CA THR A 199 -12.36 -13.09 -12.49
C THR A 199 -11.79 -12.67 -11.14
N TRP A 200 -12.64 -12.57 -10.11
CA TRP A 200 -12.21 -12.24 -8.76
C TRP A 200 -11.32 -13.35 -8.16
N THR A 201 -11.68 -14.63 -8.28
CA THR A 201 -10.83 -15.74 -7.79
C THR A 201 -9.50 -15.81 -8.52
N ASP A 202 -9.47 -15.58 -9.84
CA ASP A 202 -8.23 -15.53 -10.61
C ASP A 202 -7.35 -14.35 -10.21
N THR A 203 -7.97 -13.21 -9.88
CA THR A 203 -7.26 -12.08 -9.29
C THR A 203 -6.61 -12.46 -7.97
N GLN A 204 -7.27 -13.23 -7.10
CA GLN A 204 -6.68 -13.65 -5.82
C GLN A 204 -5.47 -14.57 -6.04
N ARG A 205 -5.57 -15.54 -6.96
CA ARG A 205 -4.45 -16.41 -7.36
C ARG A 205 -3.28 -15.60 -7.89
N ARG A 206 -3.53 -14.64 -8.78
CA ARG A 206 -2.50 -13.74 -9.31
C ARG A 206 -1.83 -12.92 -8.22
N GLN A 207 -2.61 -12.28 -7.34
CA GLN A 207 -2.07 -11.45 -6.26
C GLN A 207 -1.25 -12.28 -5.25
N TYR A 208 -1.67 -13.52 -4.96
CA TYR A 208 -0.88 -14.42 -4.12
C TYR A 208 0.43 -14.83 -4.80
N LYS A 209 0.41 -15.13 -6.12
CA LYS A 209 1.63 -15.40 -6.88
C LYS A 209 2.62 -14.22 -6.84
N LEU A 210 2.13 -12.99 -7.04
CA LEU A 210 2.98 -11.78 -6.93
C LEU A 210 3.60 -11.67 -5.53
N LEU A 211 2.83 -11.96 -4.48
CA LEU A 211 3.35 -11.96 -3.11
C LEU A 211 4.47 -13.00 -2.92
N GLN A 212 4.32 -14.22 -3.48
CA GLN A 212 5.35 -15.28 -3.41
C GLN A 212 6.62 -14.90 -4.17
N LEU A 213 6.51 -14.07 -5.21
CA LEU A 213 7.64 -13.56 -5.99
C LEU A 213 8.27 -12.30 -5.36
N ASN A 214 7.83 -11.89 -4.17
CA ASN A 214 8.21 -10.62 -3.52
C ASN A 214 7.92 -9.38 -4.39
N GLU A 215 6.95 -9.46 -5.30
CA GLU A 215 6.47 -8.34 -6.08
C GLU A 215 5.34 -7.59 -5.36
N SER A 216 5.03 -6.39 -5.84
CA SER A 216 3.94 -5.58 -5.30
C SER A 216 2.59 -6.32 -5.40
N SER A 217 1.98 -6.59 -4.25
CA SER A 217 0.71 -7.30 -4.13
C SER A 217 -0.21 -6.63 -3.11
N HIS A 218 -1.50 -6.66 -3.39
CA HIS A 218 -2.56 -6.20 -2.49
C HIS A 218 -3.13 -7.36 -1.64
N MET A 219 -2.48 -8.53 -1.67
CA MET A 219 -2.84 -9.68 -0.85
C MET A 219 -2.41 -9.43 0.60
N THR A 220 -3.36 -9.48 1.54
CA THR A 220 -3.08 -9.30 2.98
C THR A 220 -3.07 -10.65 3.69
N LYS A 221 -2.38 -10.74 4.83
CA LYS A 221 -2.39 -11.93 5.69
C LYS A 221 -3.81 -12.36 6.07
N GLN A 222 -4.69 -11.39 6.33
CA GLN A 222 -6.09 -11.68 6.65
C GLN A 222 -6.86 -12.26 5.46
N ARG A 223 -6.67 -11.72 4.25
CA ARG A 223 -7.30 -12.26 3.02
C ARG A 223 -6.84 -13.69 2.73
N ILE A 224 -5.55 -13.97 2.92
CA ILE A 224 -4.97 -15.33 2.81
C ILE A 224 -5.66 -16.27 3.80
N ARG A 225 -5.68 -15.93 5.09
CA ARG A 225 -6.31 -16.75 6.14
C ARG A 225 -7.79 -17.04 5.84
N LEU A 226 -8.54 -16.05 5.38
CA LEU A 226 -9.95 -16.22 5.05
C LEU A 226 -10.14 -17.19 3.86
N LEU A 227 -9.29 -17.10 2.84
CA LEU A 227 -9.33 -18.00 1.68
C LEU A 227 -8.88 -19.43 2.06
N GLU A 228 -7.86 -19.56 2.90
CA GLU A 228 -7.40 -20.85 3.42
C GLU A 228 -8.47 -21.58 4.25
N GLN A 229 -9.33 -20.84 4.97
CA GLN A 229 -10.50 -21.44 5.66
C GLN A 229 -11.51 -22.10 4.70
N LEU A 230 -11.53 -21.70 3.42
CA LEU A 230 -12.32 -22.34 2.37
C LEU A 230 -11.52 -23.42 1.62
N ASN A 231 -10.32 -23.76 2.12
CA ASN A 231 -9.34 -24.59 1.45
C ASN A 231 -9.05 -24.09 0.01
N PHE A 232 -9.00 -22.78 -0.19
CA PHE A 232 -8.88 -22.16 -1.51
C PHE A 232 -7.61 -22.59 -2.24
N GLU A 233 -7.76 -23.06 -3.48
CA GLU A 233 -6.63 -23.52 -4.28
C GLU A 233 -5.97 -22.36 -5.02
N TRP A 234 -4.75 -22.04 -4.60
CA TRP A 234 -3.94 -20.95 -5.14
C TRP A 234 -3.48 -21.18 -6.58
N THR A 235 -3.50 -22.44 -7.05
CA THR A 235 -3.26 -22.77 -8.46
C THR A 235 -4.53 -23.29 -9.13
N VAL A 236 -4.71 -22.93 -10.40
CA VAL A 236 -5.86 -23.40 -11.20
C VAL A 236 -5.79 -24.92 -11.41
N SER A 237 -4.58 -25.49 -11.50
CA SER A 237 -4.38 -26.93 -11.59
C SER A 237 -4.88 -27.67 -10.36
N ASP A 238 -4.60 -27.16 -9.16
CA ASP A 238 -5.05 -27.77 -7.92
C ASP A 238 -6.57 -27.62 -7.76
N ALA A 239 -7.12 -26.45 -8.11
CA ALA A 239 -8.56 -26.22 -8.11
C ALA A 239 -9.31 -27.24 -9.01
N LYS A 240 -8.82 -27.43 -10.24
CA LYS A 240 -9.38 -28.40 -11.20
C LYS A 240 -9.26 -29.84 -10.68
N TRP A 241 -8.12 -30.19 -10.11
CA TRP A 241 -7.91 -31.52 -9.55
C TRP A 241 -8.89 -31.79 -8.41
N LYS A 242 -9.04 -30.86 -7.47
CA LYS A 242 -9.93 -31.03 -6.32
C LYS A 242 -11.40 -31.05 -6.71
N ALA A 243 -11.81 -30.27 -7.71
CA ALA A 243 -13.18 -30.33 -8.24
C ALA A 243 -13.53 -31.75 -8.73
N ARG A 244 -12.60 -32.41 -9.45
CA ARG A 244 -12.76 -33.80 -9.90
C ARG A 244 -12.70 -34.80 -8.76
N PHE A 245 -11.83 -34.58 -7.78
CA PHE A 245 -11.79 -35.38 -6.56
C PHE A 245 -13.12 -35.34 -5.78
N VAL A 246 -13.72 -34.16 -5.62
CA VAL A 246 -15.04 -34.01 -4.97
C VAL A 246 -16.15 -34.67 -5.80
N GLU A 247 -16.10 -34.55 -7.12
CA GLU A 247 -17.02 -35.26 -8.03
C GLU A 247 -16.93 -36.78 -7.84
N LEU A 248 -15.71 -37.32 -7.75
CA LEU A 248 -15.49 -38.73 -7.43
C LEU A 248 -16.04 -39.10 -6.05
N GLY A 249 -15.77 -38.31 -5.01
CA GLY A 249 -16.29 -38.56 -3.67
C GLY A 249 -17.83 -38.60 -3.62
N ARG A 250 -18.52 -37.74 -4.39
CA ARG A 250 -19.98 -37.81 -4.53
C ARG A 250 -20.43 -39.09 -5.24
N TYR A 251 -19.71 -39.51 -6.27
CA TYR A 251 -19.97 -40.75 -6.99
C TYR A 251 -19.81 -41.95 -6.06
N VAL A 252 -18.69 -42.06 -5.35
CA VAL A 252 -18.39 -43.15 -4.40
C VAL A 252 -19.46 -43.22 -3.31
N ARG A 253 -19.85 -42.07 -2.74
CA ARG A 253 -20.93 -42.03 -1.73
C ARG A 253 -22.26 -42.59 -2.23
N ARG A 254 -22.59 -42.41 -3.52
CA ARG A 254 -23.87 -42.85 -4.11
C ARG A 254 -23.85 -44.30 -4.56
N ASN A 255 -22.71 -44.80 -5.03
CA ASN A 255 -22.60 -46.09 -5.70
C ASN A 255 -21.81 -47.14 -4.91
N GLY A 256 -21.20 -46.77 -3.78
CA GLY A 256 -20.48 -47.67 -2.88
C GLY A 256 -19.10 -48.13 -3.37
N LEU A 257 -18.77 -47.94 -4.65
CA LEU A 257 -17.50 -48.33 -5.26
C LEU A 257 -16.72 -47.12 -5.80
N GLY A 258 -15.39 -47.15 -5.62
CA GLY A 258 -14.42 -46.26 -6.27
C GLY A 258 -14.36 -46.41 -7.80
N THR A 259 -14.80 -47.56 -8.30
CA THR A 259 -14.86 -47.91 -9.71
C THR A 259 -16.06 -47.21 -10.37
N VAL A 260 -15.77 -46.28 -11.28
CA VAL A 260 -16.78 -45.61 -12.12
C VAL A 260 -17.11 -46.54 -13.29
N PRO A 261 -18.39 -46.78 -13.65
CA PRO A 261 -18.75 -47.78 -14.63
C PRO A 261 -18.21 -47.36 -16.00
N GLY A 262 -17.91 -48.36 -16.84
CA GLY A 262 -17.29 -48.18 -18.15
C GLY A 262 -18.03 -47.22 -19.09
N GLN A 263 -17.42 -46.94 -20.24
CA GLN A 263 -17.77 -45.86 -21.19
C GLN A 263 -19.23 -45.79 -21.69
N SER A 264 -20.11 -46.73 -21.31
CA SER A 264 -21.52 -46.81 -21.71
C SER A 264 -22.43 -45.77 -21.03
N GLU A 265 -22.10 -45.26 -19.84
CA GLU A 265 -22.83 -44.14 -19.23
C GLU A 265 -22.20 -42.79 -19.60
N THR A 266 -22.79 -42.11 -20.58
CA THR A 266 -22.32 -40.81 -21.10
C THR A 266 -22.15 -39.73 -20.03
N LYS A 267 -22.95 -39.79 -18.94
CA LYS A 267 -22.91 -38.84 -17.82
C LYS A 267 -21.59 -38.80 -17.04
N TYR A 268 -20.81 -39.89 -16.99
CA TYR A 268 -19.57 -39.96 -16.19
C TYR A 268 -18.29 -40.04 -17.04
N ARG A 269 -18.39 -39.92 -18.36
CA ARG A 269 -17.26 -40.02 -19.30
C ARG A 269 -16.06 -39.14 -18.91
N GLY A 270 -16.33 -37.92 -18.43
CA GLY A 270 -15.29 -37.00 -17.98
C GLY A 270 -14.56 -37.46 -16.72
N LEU A 271 -15.30 -38.05 -15.78
CA LEU A 271 -14.77 -38.61 -14.53
C LEU A 271 -13.94 -39.87 -14.80
N VAL A 272 -14.41 -40.77 -15.68
CA VAL A 272 -13.68 -41.99 -16.10
C VAL A 272 -12.30 -41.63 -16.68
N ARG A 273 -12.25 -40.68 -17.63
CA ARG A 273 -10.96 -40.22 -18.20
C ARG A 273 -10.03 -39.65 -17.13
N TRP A 274 -10.57 -38.93 -16.15
CA TRP A 274 -9.78 -38.36 -15.07
C TRP A 274 -9.22 -39.42 -14.12
N VAL A 275 -10.02 -40.44 -13.77
CA VAL A 275 -9.58 -41.61 -12.98
C VAL A 275 -8.44 -42.34 -13.68
N SER A 276 -8.58 -42.68 -14.96
CA SER A 276 -7.51 -43.32 -15.75
C SER A 276 -6.25 -42.46 -15.80
N GLN A 277 -6.40 -41.13 -15.84
CA GLN A 277 -5.26 -40.22 -15.80
C GLN A 277 -4.53 -40.27 -14.45
N GLN A 278 -5.24 -40.39 -13.32
CA GLN A 278 -4.61 -40.52 -12.00
C GLN A 278 -3.88 -41.85 -11.87
N GLN A 279 -4.47 -42.96 -12.34
CA GLN A 279 -3.80 -44.27 -12.41
C GLN A 279 -2.49 -44.16 -13.20
N LYS A 280 -2.52 -43.56 -14.41
CA LYS A 280 -1.30 -43.35 -15.21
C LYS A 280 -0.26 -42.48 -14.50
N TRP A 281 -0.67 -41.42 -13.81
CA TRP A 281 0.25 -40.56 -13.06
C TRP A 281 0.89 -41.27 -11.86
N HIS A 282 0.16 -42.17 -11.19
CA HIS A 282 0.71 -43.02 -10.15
C HIS A 282 1.79 -43.95 -10.70
N HIS A 283 1.50 -44.68 -11.78
CA HIS A 283 2.47 -45.59 -12.43
C HIS A 283 3.71 -44.88 -12.98
N THR A 284 3.59 -43.59 -13.32
CA THR A 284 4.71 -42.79 -13.84
C THR A 284 5.39 -41.91 -12.78
N ASN A 285 5.08 -42.11 -11.48
CA ASN A 285 5.59 -41.32 -10.35
C ASN A 285 5.40 -39.79 -10.51
N ARG A 286 4.32 -39.37 -11.18
CA ARG A 286 3.95 -37.95 -11.40
C ARG A 286 2.84 -37.47 -10.47
N LEU A 287 2.24 -38.38 -9.71
CA LEU A 287 1.22 -38.04 -8.72
C LEU A 287 1.90 -37.63 -7.41
N ASN A 288 1.54 -36.46 -6.87
CA ASN A 288 2.11 -36.01 -5.59
C ASN A 288 1.51 -36.81 -4.41
N LYS A 289 2.23 -36.83 -3.28
CA LYS A 289 1.89 -37.63 -2.09
C LYS A 289 0.52 -37.27 -1.51
N GLU A 290 0.21 -35.99 -1.40
CA GLU A 290 -1.07 -35.52 -0.86
C GLU A 290 -2.27 -35.99 -1.70
N ARG A 291 -2.18 -35.91 -3.03
CA ARG A 291 -3.24 -36.39 -3.94
C ARG A 291 -3.41 -37.91 -3.86
N PHE A 292 -2.31 -38.64 -3.72
CA PHE A 292 -2.35 -40.09 -3.51
C PHE A 292 -3.08 -40.46 -2.21
N GLU A 293 -2.71 -39.83 -1.10
CA GLU A 293 -3.35 -40.03 0.21
C GLU A 293 -4.84 -39.70 0.17
N LEU A 294 -5.22 -38.57 -0.43
CA LEU A 294 -6.62 -38.18 -0.60
C LEU A 294 -7.43 -39.20 -1.42
N LEU A 295 -6.87 -39.72 -2.51
CA LEU A 295 -7.53 -40.72 -3.35
C LEU A 295 -7.71 -42.05 -2.59
N ASN A 296 -6.74 -42.45 -1.78
CA ASN A 296 -6.87 -43.66 -0.95
C ASN A 296 -8.02 -43.58 0.06
N LEU A 297 -8.36 -42.39 0.56
CA LEU A 297 -9.54 -42.20 1.44
C LEU A 297 -10.87 -42.55 0.74
N LEU A 298 -10.91 -42.59 -0.59
CA LEU A 298 -12.09 -42.95 -1.38
C LEU A 298 -12.04 -44.40 -1.90
N ALA A 299 -11.13 -45.24 -1.38
CA ALA A 299 -10.88 -46.59 -1.91
C ALA A 299 -10.64 -46.57 -3.43
N PHE A 300 -9.77 -45.65 -3.88
CA PHE A 300 -9.51 -45.43 -5.30
C PHE A 300 -8.89 -46.67 -5.98
N PRO A 301 -9.42 -47.13 -7.13
CA PRO A 301 -8.90 -48.30 -7.82
C PRO A 301 -7.62 -47.93 -8.58
N TRP A 302 -6.45 -48.29 -8.04
CA TRP A 302 -5.16 -48.03 -8.72
C TRP A 302 -4.90 -48.98 -9.89
N GLU A 303 -5.48 -50.17 -9.85
CA GLU A 303 -5.41 -51.17 -10.92
C GLU A 303 -6.76 -51.25 -11.64
N PRO A 304 -6.78 -51.38 -12.99
CA PRO A 304 -8.01 -51.68 -13.70
C PRO A 304 -8.51 -53.08 -13.32
N GLU A 305 -9.82 -53.22 -13.06
CA GLU A 305 -10.46 -54.54 -12.97
C GLU A 305 -10.24 -55.28 -14.31
N LYS A 306 -9.72 -56.51 -14.22
CA LYS A 306 -9.34 -57.36 -15.36
C LYS A 306 -10.53 -57.76 -16.23
#